data_AF-A0A510TKJ8-F1
#
_entry.id   AF-A0A510TKJ8-F1
#
_cell.length_a   1.000
_cell.length_b   1.000
_cell.length_c   1.000
_cell.angle_alpha   90.00
_cell.angle_beta   90.00
_cell.angle_gamma   90.00
#
_symmetry.space_group_name_H-M   'P 1'
#
loop_
_entity.id
_entity.type
_entity.pdbx_description
1 polymer ?
#
loop_
_entity_poly.entity_id
_entity_poly.type
_entity_poly.pdbx_seq_one_letter_code
_entity_poly.pdbx_strand_id
1 'polypeptide(L)'
;MTHAHRFHLEVEGHSVTVQTRHAARETELLVDGKVVGYQHAHAGHHETTTTLAAELPGDPPQPFRVTLRPGETPERAGDCVLEMAGRRHPVPELPLTRPDTTLSDTARPSWRPARRLLRRLLRHTHRR
;
A
#
# COMPACT_ATOMS: atom_id res chain seq x y z
N MET A 1 13.47 -14.92 9.98
CA MET A 1 12.33 -14.11 10.48
C MET A 1 11.81 -13.26 9.34
N THR A 2 10.50 -13.25 9.09
CA THR A 2 9.91 -12.39 8.06
C THR A 2 9.71 -11.00 8.65
N HIS A 3 10.47 -10.02 8.17
CA HIS A 3 10.27 -8.63 8.57
C HIS A 3 9.15 -8.04 7.71
N ALA A 4 8.09 -7.61 8.37
CA ALA A 4 6.94 -6.97 7.75
C ALA A 4 6.62 -5.70 8.53
N HIS A 5 6.26 -4.64 7.81
CA HIS A 5 5.79 -3.39 8.42
C HIS A 5 4.36 -3.12 7.98
N ARG A 6 3.62 -2.44 8.84
CA ARG A 6 2.30 -1.93 8.54
C ARG A 6 2.28 -0.45 8.87
N PHE A 7 1.81 0.34 7.93
CA PHE A 7 1.52 1.76 8.12
C PHE A 7 0.02 1.95 7.99
N HIS A 8 -0.55 2.78 8.84
CA HIS A 8 -1.99 2.97 8.88
C HIS A 8 -2.35 4.41 9.22
N LEU A 9 -3.29 4.97 8.47
CA LEU A 9 -3.85 6.30 8.70
C LEU A 9 -5.33 6.32 8.30
N GLU A 10 -6.13 6.93 9.14
CA GLU A 10 -7.50 7.32 8.81
C GLU A 10 -7.48 8.69 8.11
N VAL A 11 -8.02 8.76 6.89
CA VAL A 11 -8.02 9.98 6.07
C VAL A 11 -9.32 10.08 5.26
N GLU A 12 -9.96 11.25 5.29
CA GLU A 12 -11.26 11.49 4.63
C GLU A 12 -12.34 10.43 4.97
N GLY A 13 -12.30 9.86 6.18
CA GLY A 13 -13.24 8.82 6.62
C GLY A 13 -12.93 7.41 6.11
N HIS A 14 -11.78 7.21 5.47
CA HIS A 14 -11.32 5.93 4.97
C HIS A 14 -10.03 5.46 5.66
N SER A 15 -9.97 4.14 5.88
CA SER A 15 -8.77 3.50 6.44
C SER A 15 -7.79 3.21 5.32
N VAL A 16 -6.66 3.93 5.27
CA VAL A 16 -5.56 3.62 4.36
C VAL A 16 -4.49 2.80 5.09
N THR A 17 -4.17 1.63 4.54
CA THR A 17 -3.16 0.73 5.11
C THR A 17 -2.13 0.34 4.06
N VAL A 18 -0.86 0.41 4.43
CA VAL A 18 0.27 -0.04 3.60
C VAL A 18 0.96 -1.18 4.33
N GLN A 19 1.17 -2.30 3.64
CA GLN A 19 1.88 -3.45 4.21
C GLN A 19 3.09 -3.79 3.36
N THR A 20 4.23 -3.99 4.01
CA THR A 20 5.47 -4.41 3.35
C THR A 20 5.89 -5.77 3.86
N ARG A 21 6.42 -6.60 2.98
CA ARG A 21 6.96 -7.92 3.31
C ARG A 21 8.35 -8.03 2.70
N HIS A 22 9.38 -7.78 3.50
CA HIS A 22 10.76 -7.70 3.01
C HIS A 22 11.23 -9.01 2.38
N ALA A 23 10.93 -10.15 3.00
CA ALA A 23 11.33 -11.47 2.48
C ALA A 23 10.70 -11.78 1.11
N ALA A 24 9.45 -11.36 0.90
CA ALA A 24 8.74 -11.55 -0.36
C ALA A 24 8.96 -10.39 -1.34
N ARG A 25 9.57 -9.28 -0.90
CA ARG A 25 9.71 -8.02 -1.66
C ARG A 25 8.37 -7.48 -2.16
N GLU A 26 7.34 -7.61 -1.35
CA GLU A 26 5.97 -7.20 -1.69
C GLU A 26 5.56 -5.97 -0.89
N THR A 27 4.82 -5.09 -1.56
CA THR A 27 4.14 -3.94 -0.95
C THR A 27 2.67 -3.96 -1.38
N GLU A 28 1.77 -3.97 -0.41
CA GLU A 28 0.32 -3.90 -0.60
C GLU A 28 -0.22 -2.56 -0.10
N LEU A 29 -1.10 -1.94 -0.87
CA LEU A 29 -1.88 -0.77 -0.49
C LEU A 29 -3.34 -1.16 -0.39
N LEU A 30 -3.95 -0.87 0.75
CA LEU A 30 -5.34 -1.17 1.05
C LEU A 30 -6.12 0.11 1.39
N VAL A 31 -7.38 0.14 0.98
CA VAL A 31 -8.39 1.11 1.41
C VAL A 31 -9.56 0.32 1.98
N ASP A 32 -9.96 0.62 3.22
CA ASP A 32 -11.03 -0.07 3.95
C ASP A 32 -10.87 -1.60 3.96
N GLY A 33 -9.62 -2.05 4.09
CA GLY A 33 -9.27 -3.47 4.11
C GLY A 33 -9.23 -4.17 2.73
N LYS A 34 -9.53 -3.46 1.64
CA LYS A 34 -9.43 -3.99 0.27
C LYS A 34 -8.11 -3.58 -0.38
N VAL A 35 -7.41 -4.54 -0.99
CA VAL A 35 -6.20 -4.25 -1.76
C VAL A 35 -6.57 -3.44 -3.02
N VAL A 36 -6.01 -2.24 -3.12
CA VAL A 36 -6.17 -1.33 -4.26
C VAL A 36 -4.87 -1.08 -5.01
N GLY A 37 -3.71 -1.40 -4.41
CA GLY A 37 -2.40 -1.29 -5.03
C GLY A 37 -1.47 -2.42 -4.60
N TYR A 38 -0.56 -2.82 -5.50
CA TYR A 38 0.40 -3.88 -5.24
C TYR A 38 1.68 -3.66 -6.05
N GLN A 39 2.83 -3.76 -5.40
CA GLN A 39 4.14 -3.82 -6.05
C GLN A 39 4.92 -5.03 -5.57
N HIS A 40 5.71 -5.62 -6.47
CA HIS A 40 6.67 -6.66 -6.14
C HIS A 40 8.01 -6.29 -6.78
N ALA A 41 9.07 -6.17 -5.97
CA ALA A 41 10.40 -5.83 -6.47
C ALA A 41 11.18 -7.10 -6.87
N HIS A 42 11.84 -7.05 -8.02
CA HIS A 42 12.63 -8.17 -8.53
C HIS A 42 13.97 -8.33 -7.79
N ALA A 43 14.54 -9.54 -7.84
CA ALA A 43 15.90 -9.81 -7.37
C ALA A 43 16.91 -8.91 -8.10
N GLY A 44 17.78 -8.22 -7.34
CA GLY A 44 18.82 -7.32 -7.88
C GLY A 44 18.43 -5.85 -8.03
N HIS A 45 17.15 -5.49 -7.92
CA HIS A 45 16.72 -4.09 -7.90
C HIS A 45 16.48 -3.65 -6.45
N HIS A 46 17.43 -2.91 -5.89
CA HIS A 46 17.23 -2.19 -4.63
C HIS A 46 16.47 -0.90 -4.92
N GLU A 47 15.15 -0.99 -5.09
CA GLU A 47 14.34 0.21 -5.22
C GLU A 47 14.32 0.93 -3.86
N THR A 48 14.97 2.09 -3.80
CA THR A 48 15.12 2.89 -2.56
C THR A 48 13.85 3.63 -2.20
N THR A 49 12.83 3.61 -3.06
CA THR A 49 11.53 4.25 -2.81
C THR A 49 10.47 3.56 -3.66
N THR A 50 9.39 3.13 -3.01
CA THR A 50 8.20 2.56 -3.65
C THR A 50 7.10 3.61 -3.69
N THR A 51 6.49 3.84 -4.85
CA THR A 51 5.31 4.70 -4.98
C THR A 51 4.12 3.92 -5.52
N LEU A 52 2.99 3.97 -4.81
CA LEU A 52 1.71 3.39 -5.21
C LEU A 52 0.69 4.53 -5.37
N ALA A 53 -0.16 4.45 -6.40
CA ALA A 53 -1.25 5.39 -6.63
C ALA A 53 -2.59 4.65 -6.57
N ALA A 54 -3.60 5.26 -5.97
CA ALA A 54 -4.94 4.73 -5.85
C ALA A 54 -5.96 5.86 -5.69
N GLU A 55 -7.23 5.51 -5.51
CA GLU A 55 -8.34 6.44 -5.28
C GLU A 55 -9.09 6.02 -4.03
N LEU A 56 -9.51 7.01 -3.22
CA LEU A 56 -10.49 6.78 -2.17
C LEU A 56 -11.90 6.70 -2.77
N PRO A 57 -12.75 5.81 -2.22
CA PRO A 57 -14.17 5.82 -2.53
C PRO A 57 -14.79 7.20 -2.27
N GLY A 58 -15.77 7.56 -3.09
CA GLY A 58 -16.44 8.85 -3.01
C GLY A 58 -17.05 9.23 -4.35
N ASP A 59 -17.85 10.30 -4.35
CA ASP A 59 -18.35 10.93 -5.57
C ASP A 59 -18.05 12.43 -5.52
N PRO A 60 -17.04 12.92 -6.26
CA PRO A 60 -16.15 12.16 -7.14
C PRO A 60 -15.11 11.31 -6.36
N PRO A 61 -14.56 10.24 -6.96
CA PRO A 61 -13.42 9.52 -6.40
C PRO A 61 -12.22 10.45 -6.16
N GLN A 62 -11.52 10.27 -5.04
CA GLN A 62 -10.42 11.15 -4.65
C GLN A 62 -9.06 10.48 -4.88
N PRO A 63 -8.24 10.95 -5.84
CA PRO A 63 -6.95 10.35 -6.12
C PRO A 63 -5.93 10.65 -5.02
N PHE A 64 -5.10 9.66 -4.70
CA PHE A 64 -3.99 9.81 -3.78
C PHE A 64 -2.77 8.97 -4.18
N ARG A 65 -1.63 9.27 -3.58
CA ARG A 65 -0.39 8.53 -3.74
C ARG A 65 0.18 8.17 -2.38
N VAL A 66 0.83 7.04 -2.30
CA VAL A 66 1.63 6.62 -1.16
C VAL A 66 3.06 6.45 -1.62
N THR A 67 3.98 7.07 -0.90
CA THR A 67 5.42 6.90 -1.09
C THR A 67 6.00 6.27 0.15
N LEU A 68 6.66 5.13 -0.04
CA LEU A 68 7.36 4.37 0.97
C LEU A 68 8.86 4.48 0.72
N ARG A 69 9.59 4.93 1.73
CA ARG A 69 11.04 4.83 1.79
C ARG A 69 11.37 3.70 2.77
N PRO A 70 12.22 2.73 2.41
CA PRO A 70 12.64 1.69 3.34
C PRO A 70 13.50 2.28 4.46
N GLY A 71 13.49 1.63 5.63
CA GLY A 71 14.40 1.98 6.71
C GLY A 71 15.83 1.55 6.39
N GLU A 72 16.77 2.01 7.23
CA GLU A 72 18.20 1.69 7.09
C GLU A 72 18.49 0.20 7.19
N THR A 73 17.66 -0.53 7.96
CA THR A 73 17.74 -1.99 8.10
C THR A 73 16.35 -2.61 7.88
N PRO A 74 16.26 -3.91 7.54
CA PRO A 74 14.98 -4.61 7.40
C PRO A 74 14.11 -4.62 8.67
N GLU A 75 14.70 -4.43 9.84
CA GLU A 75 14.02 -4.37 11.14
C GLU A 75 13.39 -3.02 11.41
N ARG A 76 13.97 -1.95 10.86
CA ARG A 76 13.53 -0.58 11.09
C ARG A 76 12.52 -0.21 10.02
N ALA A 77 11.32 0.20 10.43
CA ALA A 77 10.41 0.83 9.49
C ALA A 77 11.05 2.08 8.91
N GLY A 78 10.88 2.27 7.61
CA GLY A 78 11.18 3.55 7.00
C GLY A 78 9.96 4.47 7.02
N ASP A 79 9.99 5.47 6.15
CA ASP A 79 8.97 6.50 6.10
C ASP A 79 7.86 6.13 5.12
N CYS A 80 6.61 6.32 5.54
CA CYS A 80 5.45 6.23 4.67
C CYS A 80 4.73 7.58 4.64
N VAL A 81 4.51 8.11 3.44
CA VAL A 81 3.84 9.40 3.21
C VAL A 81 2.71 9.22 2.23
N LEU A 82 1.52 9.67 2.60
CA LEU A 82 0.36 9.77 1.74
C LEU A 82 0.24 11.20 1.21
N GLU A 83 0.01 11.34 -0.09
CA GLU A 83 -0.20 12.62 -0.77
C GLU A 83 -1.58 12.64 -1.41
N MET A 84 -2.39 13.65 -1.04
CA MET A 84 -3.79 13.78 -1.48
C MET A 84 -4.17 15.26 -1.50
N ALA A 85 -4.87 15.70 -2.55
CA ALA A 85 -5.26 17.10 -2.73
C ALA A 85 -4.10 18.11 -2.51
N GLY A 86 -2.87 17.74 -2.93
CA GLY A 86 -1.66 18.55 -2.74
C GLY A 86 -1.12 18.59 -1.31
N ARG A 87 -1.75 17.89 -0.35
CA ARG A 87 -1.32 17.78 1.04
C ARG A 87 -0.54 16.49 1.27
N ARG A 88 0.45 16.54 2.14
CA ARG A 88 1.26 15.39 2.54
C ARG A 88 0.92 15.00 3.98
N HIS A 89 0.64 13.72 4.18
CA HIS A 89 0.26 13.14 5.45
C HIS A 89 1.27 12.04 5.81
N PRO A 90 2.01 12.16 6.92
CA PRO A 90 2.81 11.04 7.40
C PRO A 90 1.85 9.91 7.80
N VAL A 91 2.13 8.70 7.33
CA VAL A 91 1.37 7.50 7.68
C VAL A 91 2.19 6.78 8.75
N PRO A 92 1.77 6.82 10.03
CA PRO A 92 2.56 6.24 11.11
C PRO A 92 2.68 4.72 10.94
N GLU A 93 3.80 4.16 11.38
CA GLU A 93 3.91 2.72 11.55
C GLU A 93 2.94 2.28 12.66
N LEU A 94 2.14 1.27 12.35
CA LEU A 94 1.38 0.53 13.33
C LEU A 94 2.18 -0.75 13.63
N PRO A 95 2.80 -0.87 14.81
CA PRO A 95 3.60 -2.03 15.15
C PRO A 95 2.78 -3.30 14.92
N LEU A 96 3.29 -4.17 14.08
CA LEU A 96 2.80 -5.53 14.02
C LEU A 96 3.30 -6.19 15.30
N THR A 97 2.49 -6.19 16.36
CA THR A 97 2.76 -7.01 17.53
C THR A 97 3.04 -8.40 16.99
N ARG A 98 4.27 -8.91 17.14
CA ARG A 98 4.57 -10.30 16.79
C ARG A 98 3.61 -11.14 17.64
N PRO A 99 2.61 -11.82 17.05
CA PRO A 99 1.99 -12.89 17.78
C PRO A 99 3.08 -13.95 17.92
N ASP A 100 3.30 -14.42 19.14
CA ASP A 100 3.96 -15.70 19.32
C ASP A 100 3.33 -16.72 18.37
N THR A 101 4.20 -17.54 17.81
CA THR A 101 4.01 -18.46 16.70
C THR A 101 2.86 -19.46 16.93
N THR A 102 1.60 -19.06 16.82
CA THR A 102 0.44 -19.94 16.68
C THR A 102 -0.74 -19.13 16.15
N LEU A 103 -1.37 -19.58 15.06
CA LEU A 103 -2.59 -19.05 14.44
C LEU A 103 -2.42 -17.87 13.46
N SER A 104 -1.81 -18.12 12.30
CA SER A 104 -2.14 -17.39 11.05
C SER A 104 -1.92 -18.26 9.82
N ASP A 105 -2.30 -19.53 9.91
CA ASP A 105 -2.36 -20.47 8.78
C ASP A 105 -3.80 -20.73 8.29
N THR A 106 -4.76 -19.93 8.73
CA THR A 106 -6.14 -20.03 8.23
C THR A 106 -6.70 -18.64 7.95
N ALA A 107 -7.28 -18.49 6.75
CA ALA A 107 -7.97 -17.32 6.22
C ALA A 107 -7.11 -16.18 5.64
N ARG A 108 -6.47 -16.44 4.49
CA ARG A 108 -6.58 -15.49 3.37
C ARG A 108 -7.01 -16.27 2.12
N PRO A 109 -8.20 -16.02 1.56
CA PRO A 109 -8.52 -16.60 0.28
C PRO A 109 -7.56 -15.99 -0.75
N SER A 110 -6.70 -16.84 -1.31
CA SER A 110 -5.72 -16.51 -2.32
C SER A 110 -6.40 -16.24 -3.66
N TRP A 111 -6.92 -15.02 -3.84
CA TRP A 111 -7.45 -14.59 -5.14
C TRP A 111 -6.32 -13.99 -5.99
N ARG A 112 -5.42 -14.86 -6.44
CA ARG A 112 -4.68 -14.69 -7.70
C ARG A 112 -5.38 -15.66 -8.67
N PRO A 113 -6.23 -15.18 -9.61
CA PRO A 113 -5.81 -14.25 -10.64
C PRO A 113 -6.88 -13.21 -11.05
N ALA A 114 -6.62 -11.92 -10.86
CA ALA A 114 -7.33 -10.85 -11.59
C ALA A 114 -6.34 -9.78 -12.05
N ARG A 115 -5.33 -10.22 -12.82
CA ARG A 115 -4.52 -9.33 -13.65
C ARG A 115 -5.07 -9.39 -15.07
N ARG A 116 -5.82 -8.34 -15.44
CA ARG A 116 -6.01 -7.72 -16.78
C ARG A 116 -7.38 -7.05 -16.76
N LEU A 117 -7.45 -5.78 -17.19
CA LEU A 117 -8.61 -4.85 -17.17
C LEU A 117 -8.68 -4.09 -15.82
N LEU A 118 -8.51 -2.77 -15.70
CA LEU A 118 -8.69 -1.64 -16.62
C LEU A 118 -7.44 -0.74 -16.65
N ARG A 119 -6.64 -0.84 -17.72
CA ARG A 119 -5.92 0.31 -18.27
C ARG A 119 -6.66 0.69 -19.54
N ARG A 120 -7.54 1.70 -19.46
CA ARG A 120 -8.11 2.54 -20.53
C ARG A 120 -9.53 2.93 -20.13
N LEU A 121 -9.89 4.19 -20.45
CA LEU A 121 -11.11 4.95 -20.09
C LEU A 121 -10.90 5.65 -18.74
N LEU A 122 -10.68 6.97 -18.65
CA LEU A 122 -11.28 8.07 -19.41
C LEU A 122 -10.23 9.16 -19.70
N ARG A 123 -9.66 9.16 -20.91
CA ARG A 123 -9.24 10.42 -21.55
C ARG A 123 -10.47 10.91 -22.31
N HIS A 124 -10.76 12.20 -22.14
CA HIS A 124 -11.82 12.99 -22.79
C HIS A 124 -13.15 13.14 -22.05
N THR A 125 -13.13 14.00 -21.03
CA THR A 125 -14.20 14.97 -20.82
C THR A 125 -13.59 16.35 -20.55
N HIS A 126 -13.54 17.19 -21.59
CA HIS A 126 -13.69 18.68 -21.58
C HIS A 126 -12.85 19.39 -22.65
N ARG A 127 -13.53 19.79 -23.74
CA ARG A 127 -13.61 21.13 -24.35
C ARG A 127 -14.38 20.94 -25.66
N ARG A 128 -15.66 21.34 -25.70
CA ARG A 128 -16.16 22.59 -26.29
C ARG A 128 -15.74 22.73 -27.74
#